data_AF-A0A2K5I6H1-F1
#
_entry.id   AF-A0A2K5I6H1-F1
#
_cell.length_a   1.000
_cell.length_b   1.000
_cell.length_c   1.000
_cell.angle_alpha   90.00
_cell.angle_beta   90.00
_cell.angle_gamma   90.00
#
_symmetry.space_group_name_H-M   'P 1'
#
loop_
_entity.id
_entity.type
_entity.pdbx_description
1 polymer ?
#
loop_
_entity_poly.entity_id
_entity_poly.type
_entity_poly.pdbx_seq_one_letter_code
_entity_poly.pdbx_strand_id
1 'polypeptide(L)'
;MLGFLSARQTGLEDPLRLRRAESTRRDHPDVHRYSVETVQWYPHDTGMFTSSSFDKTLKVWDTNTLQTADVFNFEETVYSHHMSPVSTKHCLVAGL
;
A
#
# COMPACT_ATOMS: atom_id res chain seq x y z
N MET A 1 12.67 -9.54 -29.23
CA MET A 1 13.53 -10.39 -28.37
C MET A 1 15.03 -10.13 -28.53
N LEU A 2 15.48 -9.35 -29.52
CA LEU A 2 16.91 -9.07 -29.77
C LEU A 2 17.45 -7.77 -29.15
N GLY A 3 16.59 -6.91 -28.60
CA GLY A 3 17.01 -5.64 -27.97
C GLY A 3 17.54 -5.76 -26.53
N PHE A 4 17.24 -6.86 -25.83
CA PHE A 4 17.55 -7.01 -24.40
C PHE A 4 18.94 -7.60 -24.11
N LEU A 5 19.62 -8.18 -25.11
CA LEU A 5 20.93 -8.81 -24.92
C LEU A 5 22.11 -7.85 -25.15
N SER A 6 21.90 -6.69 -25.78
CA SER A 6 22.98 -5.71 -26.01
C SER A 6 23.25 -4.80 -24.80
N ALA A 7 22.24 -4.59 -23.93
CA ALA A 7 22.32 -3.65 -22.81
C ALA A 7 23.13 -4.15 -21.60
N ARG A 8 23.49 -5.44 -21.54
CA ARG A 8 24.29 -5.98 -20.42
C ARG A 8 25.78 -5.66 -20.50
N GLN A 9 26.31 -5.26 -21.66
CA GLN A 9 27.76 -5.11 -21.84
C GLN A 9 28.30 -3.68 -21.62
N THR A 10 27.45 -2.65 -21.56
CA THR A 10 27.91 -1.25 -21.62
C THR A 10 27.67 -0.42 -20.36
N GLY A 11 27.09 -0.99 -19.29
CA GLY A 11 26.91 -0.27 -18.02
C GLY A 11 26.08 1.02 -18.12
N LEU A 12 25.22 1.14 -19.15
CA LEU A 12 24.47 2.35 -19.48
C LEU A 12 22.97 2.22 -19.16
N GLU A 13 22.63 1.60 -18.03
CA GLU A 13 21.28 1.66 -17.48
C GLU A 13 21.41 2.29 -16.09
N ASP A 14 20.92 3.52 -15.94
CA ASP A 14 20.81 4.18 -14.64
C ASP A 14 19.93 3.31 -13.73
N PRO A 15 20.45 2.82 -12.59
CA PRO A 15 19.70 1.93 -11.69
C PRO A 15 18.45 2.59 -11.08
N LEU A 16 18.26 3.89 -11.25
CA LEU A 16 17.11 4.65 -10.78
C LEU A 16 16.04 4.90 -11.84
N ARG A 17 16.03 4.17 -12.96
CA ARG A 17 14.96 4.26 -13.96
C ARG A 17 13.63 3.77 -13.39
N LEU A 18 12.94 4.65 -12.66
CA LEU A 18 11.57 4.52 -12.20
C LEU A 18 10.70 4.20 -13.42
N ARG A 19 10.34 2.92 -13.56
CA ARG A 19 9.41 2.47 -14.59
C ARG A 19 8.11 3.25 -14.41
N ARG A 20 7.65 3.88 -15.48
CA ARG A 20 6.38 4.62 -15.48
C ARG A 20 5.26 3.69 -15.02
N ALA A 21 4.62 4.02 -13.91
CA ALA A 21 3.41 3.33 -13.47
C ALA A 21 2.25 3.72 -14.40
N GLU A 22 1.54 2.72 -14.92
CA GLU A 22 0.33 2.92 -15.72
C GLU A 22 -0.88 2.87 -14.79
N SER A 23 -1.73 3.90 -14.86
CA SER A 23 -3.00 3.89 -14.11
C SER A 23 -3.98 2.96 -14.80
N THR A 24 -4.31 1.85 -14.15
CA THR A 24 -5.39 0.96 -14.58
C THR A 24 -6.56 1.15 -13.64
N ARG A 25 -7.69 1.69 -14.12
CA ARG A 25 -8.92 1.74 -13.32
C ARG A 25 -9.52 0.34 -13.27
N ARG A 26 -9.48 -0.27 -12.09
CA ARG A 26 -10.18 -1.52 -11.78
C ARG A 26 -11.08 -1.24 -10.59
N ASP A 27 -12.36 -1.58 -10.71
CA ASP A 27 -13.27 -1.53 -9.58
C ASP A 27 -12.96 -2.70 -8.65
N HIS A 28 -12.79 -2.43 -7.36
CA HIS A 28 -12.57 -3.43 -6.32
C HIS A 28 -13.76 -3.38 -5.35
N PRO A 29 -14.33 -4.52 -4.91
CA PRO A 29 -15.49 -4.54 -4.02
C PRO A 29 -15.19 -3.83 -2.69
N ASP A 30 -13.94 -3.93 -2.21
CA ASP A 30 -13.54 -3.37 -0.92
C ASP A 30 -12.95 -1.94 -1.02
N VAL A 31 -13.30 -1.16 -2.04
CA VAL A 31 -12.90 0.26 -2.07
C VAL A 31 -13.45 1.03 -0.87
N HIS A 32 -12.75 2.09 -0.45
CA HIS A 32 -13.30 3.04 0.51
C HIS A 32 -14.46 3.83 -0.11
N ARG A 33 -15.48 4.12 0.69
CA ARG A 33 -16.67 4.86 0.23
C ARG A 33 -16.43 6.37 0.17
N TYR A 34 -15.53 6.87 1.01
CA TYR A 34 -15.19 8.30 1.12
C TYR A 34 -13.69 8.52 1.02
N SER A 35 -13.24 9.76 1.27
CA SER A 35 -11.83 10.17 1.20
C SER A 35 -10.94 9.24 2.04
N VAL A 36 -9.80 8.86 1.48
CA VAL A 36 -8.75 8.11 2.17
C VAL A 36 -7.77 9.13 2.74
N GLU A 37 -7.62 9.14 4.05
CA GLU A 37 -6.84 10.18 4.75
C GLU A 37 -5.38 9.78 4.90
N THR A 38 -5.13 8.52 5.24
CA THR A 38 -3.76 8.01 5.40
C THR A 38 -3.63 6.62 4.83
N VAL A 39 -2.45 6.34 4.28
CA VAL A 39 -2.04 5.02 3.78
C VAL A 39 -0.64 4.75 4.29
N GLN A 40 -0.40 3.59 4.89
CA GLN A 40 0.89 3.23 5.44
C GLN A 40 1.27 1.80 5.13
N TRP A 41 2.45 1.62 4.55
CA TRP A 41 3.04 0.30 4.35
C TRP A 41 3.49 -0.32 5.67
N TYR A 42 3.35 -1.64 5.77
CA TYR A 42 4.01 -2.36 6.84
C TYR A 42 5.54 -2.18 6.71
N PRO A 43 6.24 -1.71 7.75
CA PRO A 43 7.63 -1.28 7.63
C PRO A 43 8.63 -2.40 7.38
N HIS A 44 8.21 -3.67 7.51
CA HIS A 44 9.10 -4.82 7.44
C HIS A 44 8.92 -5.68 6.18
N ASP A 45 7.85 -5.47 5.41
CA ASP A 45 7.56 -6.23 4.19
C ASP A 45 6.59 -5.47 3.27
N THR A 46 6.62 -5.77 1.97
CA THR A 46 5.73 -5.23 0.94
C THR A 46 4.43 -6.02 0.77
N GLY A 47 4.21 -7.07 1.58
CA GLY A 47 3.01 -7.91 1.54
C GLY A 47 1.75 -7.23 2.09
N MET A 48 1.89 -6.13 2.85
CA MET A 48 0.78 -5.51 3.55
C MET A 48 0.88 -3.99 3.63
N PHE A 49 -0.27 -3.31 3.54
CA PHE A 49 -0.43 -1.91 3.92
C PHE A 49 -1.78 -1.67 4.59
N THR A 50 -1.93 -0.54 5.27
CA THR A 50 -3.21 -0.08 5.83
C THR A 50 -3.67 1.23 5.20
N SER A 51 -4.97 1.45 5.19
CA SER A 51 -5.59 2.72 4.79
C SER A 51 -6.69 3.11 5.77
N SER A 52 -6.80 4.40 6.09
CA SER A 52 -7.92 4.96 6.87
C SER A 52 -8.74 5.93 6.05
N SER A 53 -10.04 6.06 6.37
CA SER A 53 -10.96 6.87 5.58
C SER A 53 -12.06 7.54 6.40
N PHE A 54 -12.65 8.58 5.80
CA PHE A 54 -13.91 9.21 6.23
C PHE A 54 -15.11 8.26 6.26
N ASP A 55 -15.01 7.06 5.68
CA ASP A 55 -16.03 6.02 5.82
C ASP A 55 -16.00 5.30 7.17
N LYS A 56 -15.20 5.82 8.11
CA LYS A 56 -15.04 5.32 9.48
C LYS A 56 -14.46 3.91 9.51
N THR A 57 -13.68 3.56 8.48
CA THR A 57 -12.96 2.28 8.44
C THR A 57 -11.46 2.48 8.34
N LEU A 58 -10.72 1.56 8.97
CA LEU A 58 -9.33 1.29 8.67
C LEU A 58 -9.26 -0.11 8.06
N LYS A 59 -8.71 -0.21 6.85
CA LYS A 59 -8.58 -1.47 6.11
C LYS A 59 -7.13 -1.94 6.11
N VAL A 60 -6.94 -3.24 6.29
CA VAL A 60 -5.66 -3.94 6.11
C VAL A 60 -5.71 -4.64 4.75
N TRP A 61 -4.69 -4.44 3.93
CA TRP A 61 -4.62 -4.97 2.57
C TRP A 61 -3.51 -5.98 2.43
N ASP A 62 -3.82 -7.13 1.83
CA ASP A 62 -2.82 -8.10 1.37
C ASP A 62 -2.50 -7.81 -0.11
N THR A 63 -1.23 -7.55 -0.41
CA THR A 63 -0.81 -7.13 -1.75
C THR A 63 -0.55 -8.30 -2.70
N ASN A 64 -0.43 -9.52 -2.18
CA ASN A 64 -0.27 -10.73 -3.00
C ASN A 64 -1.60 -11.14 -3.63
N THR A 65 -2.69 -10.95 -2.89
CA THR A 65 -4.06 -11.28 -3.30
C THR A 65 -4.83 -10.06 -3.83
N LEU A 66 -4.36 -8.85 -3.52
CA LEU A 66 -5.03 -7.58 -3.79
C LEU A 66 -6.39 -7.47 -3.10
N GLN A 67 -6.57 -8.17 -1.97
CA GLN A 67 -7.81 -8.18 -1.19
C GLN A 67 -7.63 -7.51 0.17
N THR A 68 -8.74 -7.08 0.75
CA THR A 68 -8.75 -6.61 2.13
C THR A 68 -8.67 -7.82 3.06
N ALA A 69 -7.61 -7.87 3.88
CA ALA A 69 -7.39 -8.91 4.87
C ALA A 69 -8.23 -8.68 6.13
N ASP A 70 -8.44 -7.43 6.53
CA ASP A 70 -9.25 -7.08 7.70
C ASP A 70 -9.83 -5.65 7.61
N VAL A 71 -10.92 -5.40 8.34
CA VAL A 71 -11.63 -4.12 8.38
C VAL A 71 -11.97 -3.76 9.82
N PHE A 72 -11.38 -2.68 10.31
CA PHE A 72 -11.71 -2.08 11.60
C PHE A 72 -12.74 -0.97 11.40
N ASN A 73 -13.85 -1.04 12.13
CA ASN A 73 -14.91 -0.05 12.10
C ASN A 73 -14.82 0.85 13.33
N PHE A 74 -14.97 2.15 13.11
CA PHE A 74 -14.92 3.18 14.14
C PHE A 74 -16.26 3.92 14.21
N GLU A 75 -16.57 4.50 15.37
CA GLU A 75 -17.76 5.35 15.53
C GLU A 75 -17.58 6.71 14.86
N GLU A 76 -16.33 7.16 14.70
CA GLU A 76 -15.95 8.44 14.11
C GLU A 76 -14.94 8.27 12.96
N THR A 77 -14.72 9.36 12.24
CA THR A 77 -13.73 9.41 11.15
C THR A 77 -12.31 9.22 11.68
N VAL A 78 -11.51 8.44 10.96
CA VAL A 78 -10.08 8.26 11.27
C VAL A 78 -9.26 9.21 10.39
N TYR A 79 -8.79 10.31 10.96
CA TYR A 79 -8.05 11.34 10.24
C TYR A 79 -6.59 10.95 9.99
N SER A 80 -6.02 10.15 10.89
CA SER A 80 -4.65 9.68 10.75
C SER A 80 -4.46 8.38 11.51
N HIS A 81 -3.57 7.53 11.02
CA HIS A 81 -3.06 6.39 11.77
C HIS A 81 -1.56 6.23 11.58
N HIS A 82 -0.89 5.59 12.55
CA HIS A 82 0.53 5.28 12.44
C HIS A 82 0.85 3.88 13.00
N MET A 83 1.55 3.08 12.20
CA MET A 83 2.16 1.81 12.59
C MET A 83 3.48 2.05 13.30
N SER A 84 3.72 1.29 14.37
CA SER A 84 5.03 1.26 15.01
C SER A 84 6.13 0.78 14.02
N PRO A 85 7.22 1.53 13.83
CA PRO A 85 8.29 1.17 12.89
C PRO A 85 9.19 0.03 13.40
N VAL A 86 9.06 -0.36 14.68
CA VAL A 86 9.92 -1.37 15.34
C VAL A 86 9.16 -2.66 15.61
N SER A 87 7.83 -2.65 15.50
CA SER A 87 7.04 -3.83 15.86
C SER A 87 6.98 -4.84 14.72
N THR A 88 7.69 -5.94 14.92
CA THR A 88 7.80 -7.05 13.95
C THR A 88 6.77 -8.16 14.15
N LYS A 89 5.96 -8.11 15.22
CA LYS A 89 5.00 -9.16 15.60
C LYS A 89 3.60 -8.67 15.96
N HIS A 90 3.46 -7.43 16.45
CA HIS A 90 2.17 -6.88 16.86
C HIS A 90 2.07 -5.41 16.40
N CYS A 91 1.36 -5.15 15.30
CA CYS A 91 1.12 -3.77 14.88
C CYS A 91 0.21 -3.08 15.88
N LEU A 92 0.79 -2.20 16.71
CA LEU A 92 0.02 -1.20 17.44
C LEU A 92 -0.28 -0.07 16.46
N VAL A 93 -1.58 0.18 16.25
CA VAL A 93 -2.08 1.28 15.44
C VAL A 93 -2.79 2.25 16.38
N ALA A 94 -2.33 3.49 16.42
CA ALA A 94 -3.02 4.58 17.10
C ALA A 94 -3.70 5.45 16.03
N GLY A 95 -4.95 5.85 16.27
CA GLY A 95 -5.71 6.74 15.40
C GLY A 95 -6.30 7.92 16.17
N LEU A 96 -6.44 9.05 15.48
CA LEU A 96 -7.03 10.31 15.96
C LEU A 96 -8.21 10.72 15.08
#